data_AF-A0A520ZYW5-F1
#
_entry.id   AF-A0A520ZYW5-F1
#
_cell.length_a   1.000
_cell.length_b   1.000
_cell.length_c   1.000
_cell.angle_alpha   90.00
_cell.angle_beta   90.00
_cell.angle_gamma   90.00
#
_symmetry.space_group_name_H-M   'P 1'
#
loop_
_entity.id
_entity.type
_entity.pdbx_description
1 polymer ?
#
loop_
_entity_poly.entity_id
_entity_poly.type
_entity_poly.pdbx_seq_one_letter_code
_entity_poly.pdbx_strand_id
1 'polypeptide(L)'
;MFLFRVVKRQEPLGWGSCLVLAAAICLSLLLSGIILFIGGTSPLEGIIVLFKGAFGNRYALEDAILKATPIFLCSLGVALAFRLQVWNIGAEGQFALGAVGATWVALSLPETPSYIVLPLMIAMAAVAGGLWG
;
A
#
# COMPACT_ATOMS: atom_id res chain seq x y z
N MET A 1 -19.48 4.47 37.28
CA MET A 1 -20.37 4.82 36.16
C MET A 1 -19.55 5.59 35.15
N PHE A 2 -18.98 4.92 34.14
CA PHE A 2 -18.16 5.58 33.13
C PHE A 2 -19.08 6.35 32.17
N LEU A 3 -18.99 7.68 32.19
CA LEU A 3 -19.86 8.59 31.44
C LEU A 3 -19.37 8.80 29.99
N PHE A 4 -18.98 7.72 29.30
CA PHE A 4 -18.53 7.80 27.91
C PHE A 4 -19.60 7.24 26.99
N ARG A 5 -20.26 8.13 26.24
CA ARG A 5 -21.18 7.76 25.16
C ARG A 5 -20.39 7.68 23.86
N VAL A 6 -20.09 6.46 23.41
CA VAL A 6 -19.48 6.23 22.09
C VAL A 6 -20.54 6.46 21.02
N VAL A 7 -20.31 7.43 20.12
CA VAL A 7 -21.22 7.73 19.01
C VAL A 7 -20.46 7.60 17.69
N LYS A 8 -21.06 6.98 16.68
CA LYS A 8 -20.46 6.87 15.35
C LYS A 8 -20.33 8.27 14.76
N ARG A 9 -19.12 8.61 14.35
CA ARG A 9 -18.78 9.94 13.86
C ARG A 9 -19.11 10.08 12.37
N GLN A 10 -19.83 11.14 12.00
CA GLN A 10 -20.25 11.37 10.60
C GLN A 10 -19.35 12.33 9.83
N GLU A 11 -18.65 13.23 10.52
CA GLU A 11 -17.73 14.20 9.89
C GLU A 11 -16.29 13.98 10.35
N PRO A 12 -15.28 14.16 9.46
CA PRO A 12 -13.87 14.11 9.84
C PRO A 12 -13.51 15.24 10.82
N LEU A 13 -12.43 15.10 11.60
CA LEU A 13 -11.96 16.17 12.50
C LEU A 13 -11.39 17.22 11.56
N GLY A 14 -11.81 18.48 11.58
CA GLY A 14 -11.28 19.50 10.66
C GLY A 14 -9.74 19.59 10.71
N TRP A 15 -9.20 20.46 11.54
CA TRP A 15 -7.74 20.52 11.77
C TRP A 15 -7.23 19.38 12.67
N GLY A 16 -8.10 18.77 13.47
CA GLY A 16 -7.75 17.65 14.34
C GLY A 16 -7.35 16.37 13.58
N SER A 17 -7.63 16.25 12.28
CA SER A 17 -7.16 15.12 11.46
C SER A 17 -5.63 15.09 11.35
N CYS A 18 -4.96 16.26 11.38
CA CYS A 18 -3.50 16.32 11.38
C CYS A 18 -2.90 15.67 12.64
N LEU A 19 -3.55 15.86 13.80
CA LEU A 19 -3.12 15.22 15.05
C LEU A 19 -3.34 13.71 15.00
N VAL A 20 -4.44 13.25 14.40
CA VAL A 20 -4.69 11.81 14.21
C VAL A 20 -3.61 11.19 13.33
N LEU A 21 -3.25 11.85 12.22
CA LEU A 21 -2.18 11.39 11.34
C LEU A 21 -0.83 11.31 12.07
N ALA A 22 -0.44 12.38 12.78
CA ALA A 22 0.80 12.41 13.53
C ALA A 22 0.84 11.31 14.62
N ALA A 23 -0.26 11.14 15.36
CA ALA A 23 -0.38 10.09 16.38
C ALA A 23 -0.28 8.68 15.77
N ALA A 24 -0.91 8.45 14.61
CA ALA A 24 -0.83 7.17 13.91
C ALA A 24 0.60 6.85 13.45
N ILE A 25 1.32 7.84 12.89
CA ILE A 25 2.72 7.69 12.49
C ILE A 25 3.60 7.38 13.70
N CYS A 26 3.46 8.15 14.79
CA CYS A 26 4.22 7.92 16.02
C CYS A 26 3.97 6.53 16.60
N LEU A 27 2.69 6.10 16.66
CA LEU A 27 2.33 4.78 17.15
C LEU A 27 2.91 3.68 16.25
N SER A 28 2.83 3.84 14.93
CA SER A 28 3.43 2.90 13.97
C SER A 28 4.93 2.77 14.16
N LEU A 29 5.66 3.89 14.27
CA LEU A 29 7.11 3.87 14.47
C LEU A 29 7.48 3.26 15.83
N LEU A 30 6.71 3.53 16.87
CA LEU A 30 6.90 2.95 18.19
C LEU A 30 6.71 1.43 18.17
N LEU A 31 5.63 0.94 17.58
CA LEU A 31 5.37 -0.50 17.46
C LEU A 31 6.43 -1.20 16.62
N SER A 32 6.79 -0.64 15.46
CA SER A 32 7.90 -1.15 14.64
C SER A 32 9.22 -1.17 15.41
N GLY A 33 9.49 -0.12 16.19
CA GLY A 33 10.67 -0.04 17.06
C GLY A 33 10.70 -1.12 18.13
N ILE A 34 9.56 -1.43 18.76
CA ILE A 34 9.45 -2.53 19.73
C ILE A 34 9.79 -3.87 19.06
N ILE A 35 9.30 -4.12 17.85
CA ILE A 35 9.60 -5.35 17.10
C ILE A 35 11.10 -5.45 16.81
N LEU A 36 11.74 -4.35 16.36
CA LEU A 36 13.19 -4.33 16.11
C LEU A 36 13.99 -4.58 17.40
N PHE A 37 13.57 -3.98 18.51
CA PHE A 37 14.21 -4.17 19.81
C PHE A 37 14.14 -5.64 20.26
N ILE A 38 12.98 -6.29 20.12
CA ILE A 38 12.81 -7.72 20.41
C ILE A 38 13.70 -8.56 19.50
N GLY A 39 13.88 -8.15 18.24
CA GLY A 39 14.80 -8.78 17.29
C GLY A 39 16.29 -8.48 17.53
N GLY A 40 16.65 -7.79 18.61
CA GLY A 40 18.04 -7.45 18.94
C GLY A 40 18.66 -6.33 18.10
N THR A 41 17.84 -5.60 17.33
CA THR A 41 18.29 -4.48 16.49
C THR A 41 17.94 -3.15 17.16
N SER A 42 18.82 -2.16 17.06
CA SER A 42 18.55 -0.82 17.58
C SER A 42 17.36 -0.16 16.85
N PRO A 43 16.27 0.21 17.55
CA PRO A 43 15.12 0.87 16.93
C PRO A 43 15.47 2.20 16.26
N LEU A 44 16.34 2.97 16.92
CA LEU A 44 16.86 4.24 16.41
C LEU A 44 17.63 4.06 15.11
N GLU A 45 18.45 3.01 15.03
CA GLU A 45 19.17 2.68 13.80
C GLU A 45 18.20 2.29 12.68
N GLY A 46 17.16 1.50 12.99
CA GLY A 46 16.09 1.17 12.05
C GLY A 46 15.39 2.42 11.48
N ILE A 47 15.08 3.40 12.33
CA ILE A 47 14.50 4.68 11.89
C ILE A 47 15.49 5.44 10.99
N ILE A 48 16.78 5.50 11.35
CA ILE A 48 17.80 6.17 10.53
C ILE A 48 17.93 5.48 9.16
N VAL A 49 17.91 4.16 9.12
CA VAL A 49 17.95 3.37 7.87
C VAL A 49 16.71 3.63 7.04
N LEU A 50 15.51 3.67 7.64
CA LEU A 50 14.27 4.02 6.95
C LEU A 50 14.37 5.39 6.27
N PHE A 51 14.83 6.41 7.00
CA PHE A 51 15.01 7.77 6.46
C PHE A 51 16.06 7.83 5.35
N LYS A 52 17.22 7.18 5.53
CA LYS A 52 18.26 7.12 4.49
C LYS A 52 17.80 6.34 3.26
N GLY A 53 17.03 5.28 3.44
CA GLY A 53 16.48 4.47 2.36
C GLY A 53 15.45 5.20 1.52
N ALA A 54 14.74 6.18 2.10
CA ALA A 54 13.77 6.99 1.37
C ALA A 54 14.35 8.32 0.82
N PHE A 55 15.26 8.96 1.55
CA PHE A 55 15.70 10.35 1.26
C PHE A 55 17.22 10.55 1.27
N GLY A 56 18.01 9.51 1.53
CA GLY A 56 19.45 9.66 1.78
C GLY A 56 20.27 10.09 0.56
N ASN A 57 19.78 9.82 -0.66
CA ASN A 57 20.39 10.25 -1.91
C ASN A 57 19.37 10.25 -3.05
N ARG A 58 19.79 10.65 -4.25
CA ARG A 58 18.92 10.72 -5.45
C ARG A 58 18.34 9.36 -5.84
N TYR A 59 19.12 8.30 -5.78
CA TYR A 59 18.66 6.94 -6.11
C TYR A 59 17.62 6.44 -5.10
N ALA A 60 17.84 6.67 -3.80
CA ALA A 60 16.90 6.34 -2.74
C ALA A 60 15.54 7.03 -2.96
N LEU A 61 15.56 8.30 -3.36
CA LEU A 61 14.33 9.03 -3.67
C LEU A 61 13.63 8.50 -4.92
N GLU A 62 14.38 8.17 -5.98
CA GLU A 62 13.83 7.56 -7.19
C GLU A 62 13.18 6.21 -6.90
N ASP A 63 13.86 5.35 -6.13
CA ASP A 63 13.34 4.04 -5.71
C ASP A 63 12.09 4.18 -4.82
N ALA A 64 12.07 5.15 -3.91
CA ALA A 64 10.91 5.44 -3.08
C ALA A 64 9.69 5.86 -3.94
N ILE A 65 9.89 6.71 -4.94
CA ILE A 65 8.82 7.14 -5.86
C ILE A 65 8.36 5.98 -6.73
N LEU A 66 9.28 5.18 -7.26
CA LEU A 66 8.96 3.99 -8.07
C LEU A 66 8.07 3.02 -7.30
N LYS A 67 8.36 2.79 -6.02
CA LYS A 67 7.56 1.91 -5.14
C LYS A 67 6.25 2.56 -4.69
N ALA A 68 6.23 3.86 -4.46
CA ALA A 68 5.01 4.57 -4.04
C ALA A 68 3.97 4.70 -5.15
N THR A 69 4.42 4.81 -6.41
CA THR A 69 3.54 4.98 -7.59
C THR A 69 2.44 3.91 -7.68
N PRO A 70 2.72 2.59 -7.67
CA PRO A 70 1.66 1.58 -7.74
C PRO A 70 0.71 1.63 -6.54
N ILE A 71 1.19 1.96 -5.34
CA ILE A 71 0.35 2.10 -4.16
C ILE A 71 -0.58 3.32 -4.27
N PHE A 72 -0.12 4.43 -4.85
CA PHE A 72 -0.99 5.57 -5.18
C PHE A 72 -2.04 5.23 -6.24
N LEU A 73 -1.69 4.43 -7.25
CA LEU A 73 -2.67 3.96 -8.22
C LEU A 73 -3.72 3.03 -7.57
N CYS A 74 -3.30 2.18 -6.64
CA CYS A 74 -4.20 1.37 -5.84
C CYS A 74 -5.18 2.24 -5.02
N SER A 75 -4.68 3.29 -4.36
CA SER A 75 -5.54 4.17 -3.56
C SER A 75 -6.56 4.94 -4.41
N LEU A 76 -6.20 5.33 -5.63
CA LEU A 76 -7.15 5.90 -6.60
C LEU A 76 -8.25 4.89 -6.99
N GLY A 77 -7.89 3.63 -7.23
CA GLY A 77 -8.86 2.55 -7.49
C GLY A 77 -9.80 2.30 -6.31
N VAL A 78 -9.26 2.24 -5.09
CA VAL A 78 -10.05 2.11 -3.85
C VAL A 78 -10.98 3.30 -3.65
N ALA A 79 -10.55 4.52 -3.96
CA ALA A 79 -11.40 5.70 -3.86
C ALA A 79 -12.64 5.61 -4.77
N LEU A 80 -12.51 4.99 -5.95
CA LEU A 80 -13.65 4.69 -6.82
C LEU A 80 -14.58 3.64 -6.20
N ALA A 81 -14.04 2.55 -5.66
CA ALA A 81 -14.84 1.52 -4.97
C ALA A 81 -15.64 2.10 -3.79
N PHE A 82 -15.03 2.96 -2.98
CA PHE A 82 -15.71 3.65 -1.89
C PHE A 82 -16.80 4.61 -2.36
N ARG A 83 -16.64 5.27 -3.52
CA ARG A 83 -17.72 6.06 -4.14
C ARG A 83 -18.91 5.19 -4.54
N LEU A 84 -18.65 3.94 -4.93
CA LEU A 84 -19.68 2.94 -5.22
C LEU A 84 -20.26 2.28 -3.94
N GLN A 85 -19.83 2.74 -2.75
CA GLN A 85 -20.19 2.13 -1.45
C GLN A 85 -19.76 0.66 -1.31
N VAL A 86 -18.79 0.24 -2.11
CA VAL A 86 -18.16 -1.07 -2.01
C VAL A 86 -16.95 -0.96 -1.12
N TRP A 87 -16.95 -1.73 -0.04
CA TRP A 87 -15.82 -1.79 0.87
C TRP A 87 -14.72 -2.67 0.28
N ASN A 88 -13.60 -2.07 -0.13
CA ASN A 88 -12.40 -2.79 -0.58
C ASN A 88 -11.30 -2.70 0.49
N ILE A 89 -10.86 -3.85 1.01
CA ILE A 89 -9.62 -4.00 1.78
C ILE A 89 -8.76 -4.99 1.01
N GLY A 90 -7.51 -4.63 0.76
CA GLY A 90 -6.55 -5.56 0.14
C GLY A 90 -6.11 -5.18 -1.27
N ALA A 91 -6.32 -3.94 -1.70
CA ALA A 91 -5.83 -3.45 -2.99
C ALA A 91 -4.34 -3.73 -3.25
N GLU A 92 -3.50 -3.72 -2.21
CA GLU A 92 -2.08 -4.12 -2.34
C GLU A 92 -1.93 -5.59 -2.77
N GLY A 93 -2.74 -6.49 -2.20
CA GLY A 93 -2.74 -7.90 -2.59
C GLY A 93 -3.41 -8.16 -3.94
N GLN A 94 -4.45 -7.39 -4.30
CA GLN A 94 -5.01 -7.38 -5.66
C GLN A 94 -3.93 -6.97 -6.68
N PHE A 95 -3.14 -5.94 -6.37
CA PHE A 95 -2.01 -5.52 -7.19
C PHE A 95 -0.95 -6.61 -7.27
N ALA A 96 -0.57 -7.23 -6.14
CA ALA A 96 0.43 -8.28 -6.10
C ALA A 96 0.00 -9.52 -6.93
N LEU A 97 -1.21 -10.05 -6.73
CA LEU A 97 -1.71 -11.17 -7.53
C LEU A 97 -1.94 -10.78 -8.99
N GLY A 98 -2.39 -9.56 -9.26
CA GLY A 98 -2.51 -9.04 -10.62
C GLY A 98 -1.16 -9.02 -11.35
N ALA A 99 -0.10 -8.59 -10.66
CA ALA A 99 1.26 -8.61 -11.20
C ALA A 99 1.76 -10.04 -11.48
N VAL A 100 1.44 -10.99 -10.59
CA VAL A 100 1.73 -12.42 -10.82
C VAL A 100 0.99 -12.93 -12.05
N GLY A 101 -0.30 -12.63 -12.18
CA GLY A 101 -1.12 -13.03 -13.33
C GLY A 101 -0.63 -12.45 -14.66
N ALA A 102 -0.31 -11.16 -14.70
CA ALA A 102 0.30 -10.53 -15.88
C ALA A 102 1.64 -11.17 -16.25
N THR A 103 2.51 -11.38 -15.26
CA THR A 103 3.83 -11.98 -15.48
C THR A 103 3.71 -13.41 -15.99
N TRP A 104 2.75 -14.19 -15.48
CA TRP A 104 2.49 -15.55 -15.95
C TRP A 104 2.16 -15.60 -17.45
N VAL A 105 1.33 -14.67 -17.95
CA VAL A 105 1.03 -14.56 -19.38
C VAL A 105 2.30 -14.22 -20.18
N ALA A 106 3.08 -13.23 -19.74
CA ALA A 106 4.30 -12.82 -20.42
C ALA A 106 5.32 -13.96 -20.54
N LEU A 107 5.46 -14.78 -19.49
CA LEU A 107 6.36 -15.94 -19.46
C LEU A 107 5.81 -17.14 -20.23
N SER A 108 4.49 -17.29 -20.34
CA SER A 108 3.87 -18.41 -21.04
C SER A 108 3.79 -18.22 -22.56
N LEU A 109 3.84 -16.98 -23.04
CA LEU A 109 3.70 -16.62 -24.47
C LEU A 109 4.89 -15.78 -24.99
N PRO A 110 6.15 -16.21 -24.83
CA PRO A 110 7.32 -15.37 -25.12
C PRO A 110 7.47 -14.99 -26.60
N GLU A 111 7.07 -15.88 -27.52
CA GLU A 111 7.18 -15.67 -28.97
C GLU A 111 5.95 -14.98 -29.59
N THR A 112 4.94 -14.68 -28.76
CA THR A 112 3.69 -14.08 -29.26
C THR A 112 3.84 -12.57 -29.42
N PRO A 113 3.29 -11.96 -30.49
CA PRO A 113 3.38 -10.52 -30.68
C PRO A 113 2.81 -9.70 -29.51
N SER A 114 3.49 -8.60 -29.18
CA SER A 114 3.16 -7.74 -28.02
C SER A 114 1.72 -7.21 -28.03
N TYR A 115 1.15 -6.96 -29.21
CA TYR A 115 -0.24 -6.49 -29.33
C TYR A 115 -1.28 -7.53 -28.89
N ILE A 116 -0.92 -8.81 -28.79
CA ILE A 116 -1.77 -9.87 -28.23
C ILE A 116 -1.42 -10.09 -26.75
N VAL A 117 -0.13 -10.14 -26.42
CA VAL A 117 0.35 -10.41 -25.07
C VAL A 117 -0.11 -9.34 -24.09
N LEU A 118 -0.02 -8.05 -24.45
CA LEU A 118 -0.40 -6.94 -23.56
C LEU A 118 -1.88 -6.98 -23.13
N PRO A 119 -2.88 -7.12 -24.03
CA PRO A 119 -4.26 -7.33 -23.62
C PRO A 119 -4.47 -8.55 -22.73
N LEU A 120 -3.81 -9.67 -23.04
CA LEU A 120 -3.92 -10.89 -22.23
C LEU A 120 -3.33 -10.71 -20.83
N MET A 121 -2.20 -9.99 -20.72
CA MET A 121 -1.61 -9.63 -19.42
C MET A 121 -2.59 -8.80 -18.59
N ILE A 122 -3.26 -7.81 -19.19
CA ILE A 122 -4.27 -6.98 -18.50
C ILE A 122 -5.46 -7.84 -18.06
N ALA A 123 -5.96 -8.70 -18.94
CA ALA A 123 -7.08 -9.59 -18.62
C ALA A 123 -6.73 -10.53 -17.46
N MET A 124 -5.55 -11.14 -17.50
CA MET A 124 -5.11 -12.05 -16.45
C MET A 124 -4.78 -11.32 -15.14
N ALA A 125 -4.25 -10.10 -15.20
CA ALA A 125 -4.09 -9.25 -14.02
C ALA A 125 -5.43 -8.94 -13.36
N ALA A 126 -6.46 -8.61 -14.14
CA ALA A 126 -7.80 -8.35 -13.63
C ALA A 126 -8.42 -9.61 -12.99
N VAL A 127 -8.26 -10.77 -13.61
CA VAL A 127 -8.74 -12.05 -13.05
C VAL A 127 -8.00 -12.41 -11.76
N ALA A 128 -6.66 -12.43 -11.78
CA ALA A 128 -5.86 -12.80 -10.61
C ALA A 128 -6.02 -11.81 -9.45
N GLY A 129 -6.05 -10.50 -9.76
CA GLY A 129 -6.33 -9.46 -8.77
C GLY A 129 -7.74 -9.57 -8.20
N GLY A 130 -8.75 -9.83 -9.04
CA GLY A 130 -10.13 -10.04 -8.60
C GLY A 130 -10.31 -11.29 -7.74
N LEU A 131 -9.50 -12.34 -7.94
CA LEU A 131 -9.49 -13.53 -7.10
C LEU A 131 -8.89 -13.29 -5.71
N TRP A 132 -8.09 -12.24 -5.52
CA TRP A 132 -7.61 -11.86 -4.18
C TRP A 132 -8.74 -11.38 -3.27
N GLY A 133 -9.81 -10.82 -3.87
CA GLY A 133 -10.96 -10.22 -3.16
C GLY A 133 -10.99 -8.72 -3.28
#